data_AF-A0A670ZPL1-F1
#
_entry.id   AF-A0A670ZPL1-F1
#
_cell.length_a   1.000
_cell.length_b   1.000
_cell.length_c   1.000
_cell.angle_alpha   90.00
_cell.angle_beta   90.00
_cell.angle_gamma   90.00
#
_symmetry.space_group_name_H-M   'P 1'
#
loop_
_entity.id
_entity.type
_entity.pdbx_description
1 polymer ?
#
loop_
_entity_poly.entity_id
_entity_poly.type
_entity_poly.pdbx_seq_one_letter_code
_entity_poly.pdbx_strand_id
1 'polypeptide(L)'
;GGAPAGSFSGFDEGTVLSLGADVLPEYKLQAPRIHRWTILHYSPFKAVWDWLILLLVIYTAVFTPYSAAFLLNEDQEEKQTDCSYTCDPLYIIDLIVDIMFIIDIVINFRTTYVNMNDEVVSHPGKIAIHYFKGWFLIDMVAAIPFDLLIFRSGSDETTTLIGLLKTARLLRLVRVARKLDRYSEYGAAVLFLLMCTFALIAHWLACIWYAIGNVERPYMKHKIGWLDNLSDQIGKPYNSSDLSSGPSIKDKYVTALYFTFSSLTSVGFGNVSPNTNSEKIFSICVMLIGSLMYASIFGNVSAIIQRLYSGTARYHTQMLRVKEFIRFHQIPNPLRQRLEEYFQHDMLQVPSAKELYLANAHEIGFFCHGIHPVAN
;
A
#
# COMPACT_ATOMS: atom_id res chain seq x y z
N GLY A 1 48.70 -41.36 -54.22
CA GLY A 1 49.46 -40.23 -54.78
C GLY A 1 48.51 -39.27 -55.44
N GLY A 2 48.79 -37.97 -55.31
CA GLY A 2 48.35 -36.91 -56.23
C GLY A 2 46.91 -36.40 -56.11
N ALA A 3 46.77 -35.14 -55.70
CA ALA A 3 45.58 -34.31 -55.93
C ALA A 3 45.32 -34.07 -57.44
N PRO A 4 44.13 -33.56 -57.81
CA PRO A 4 44.04 -32.19 -58.34
C PRO A 4 42.83 -31.41 -57.76
N ALA A 5 42.98 -30.14 -57.36
CA ALA A 5 42.88 -28.90 -58.14
C ALA A 5 41.43 -28.41 -58.44
N GLY A 6 41.04 -27.41 -57.62
CA GLY A 6 40.06 -26.33 -57.73
C GLY A 6 38.98 -26.25 -58.83
N SER A 7 37.79 -25.77 -58.43
CA SER A 7 37.16 -24.60 -59.07
C SER A 7 36.27 -23.84 -58.07
N PHE A 8 36.43 -22.52 -58.12
CA PHE A 8 35.69 -21.47 -57.40
C PHE A 8 34.29 -21.30 -58.00
N SER A 9 33.26 -21.06 -57.17
CA SER A 9 32.11 -20.26 -57.59
C SER A 9 31.37 -19.66 -56.39
N GLY A 10 31.36 -18.32 -56.32
CA GLY A 10 30.31 -17.52 -55.69
C GLY A 10 30.41 -17.32 -54.18
N PHE A 11 31.22 -16.36 -53.75
CA PHE A 11 31.00 -15.69 -52.46
C PHE A 11 29.87 -14.68 -52.69
N ASP A 12 28.74 -14.82 -51.99
CA ASP A 12 27.67 -13.83 -51.95
C ASP A 12 28.21 -12.53 -51.30
N GLU A 13 28.51 -11.52 -52.12
CA GLU A 13 28.89 -10.17 -51.70
C GLU A 13 27.76 -9.39 -50.98
N GLY A 14 26.56 -9.97 -50.86
CA GLY A 14 25.40 -9.31 -50.26
C GLY A 14 25.38 -9.28 -48.72
N THR A 15 26.07 -10.18 -48.04
CA THR A 15 25.93 -10.34 -46.57
C THR A 15 26.96 -9.54 -45.77
N VAL A 16 27.99 -9.01 -46.43
CA VAL A 16 29.13 -8.36 -45.74
C VAL A 16 28.99 -6.83 -45.69
N LEU A 17 28.18 -6.23 -46.57
CA LEU A 17 27.97 -4.77 -46.63
C LEU A 17 26.89 -4.23 -45.70
N SER A 18 26.14 -5.09 -45.00
CA SER A 18 25.15 -4.68 -43.99
C SER A 18 25.60 -4.95 -42.55
N LEU A 19 26.89 -5.25 -42.33
CA LEU A 19 27.46 -5.45 -40.99
C LEU A 19 28.29 -4.24 -40.50
N GLY A 20 28.39 -3.16 -41.28
CA GLY A 20 29.14 -1.96 -40.90
C GLY A 20 28.40 -1.05 -39.91
N ALA A 21 27.07 -1.06 -39.93
CA ALA A 21 26.24 -0.22 -39.06
C ALA A 21 25.88 -0.87 -37.72
N ASP A 22 26.02 -2.20 -37.59
CA ASP A 22 25.58 -2.97 -36.42
C ASP A 22 26.73 -3.56 -35.57
N VAL A 23 28.00 -3.35 -35.92
CA VAL A 23 29.17 -4.03 -35.28
C VAL A 23 30.16 -3.10 -34.59
N LEU A 24 29.82 -1.83 -34.37
CA LEU A 24 30.55 -1.00 -33.41
C LEU A 24 29.81 -1.07 -32.07
N PRO A 25 30.28 -1.88 -31.08
CA PRO A 25 29.82 -1.71 -29.72
C PRO A 25 30.45 -0.41 -29.23
N GLU A 26 29.79 0.70 -29.55
CA GLU A 26 30.03 1.96 -28.89
C GLU A 26 29.77 1.70 -27.41
N TYR A 27 30.84 1.64 -26.61
CA TYR A 27 30.78 1.55 -25.16
C TYR A 27 30.28 2.89 -24.59
N LYS A 28 29.13 3.35 -25.09
CA LYS A 28 28.27 4.25 -24.37
C LYS A 28 27.32 3.34 -23.61
N LEU A 29 27.09 3.61 -22.34
CA LEU A 29 25.87 3.15 -21.67
C LEU A 29 24.68 3.69 -22.48
N GLN A 30 24.33 3.05 -23.59
CA GLN A 30 23.13 3.38 -24.34
C GLN A 30 21.99 2.92 -23.46
N ALA A 31 21.25 3.88 -22.91
CA ALA A 31 19.97 3.61 -22.28
C ALA A 31 19.20 2.64 -23.21
N PRO A 32 18.73 1.49 -22.68
CA PRO A 32 18.20 0.40 -23.51
C PRO A 32 17.17 0.95 -24.47
N ARG A 33 17.23 0.58 -25.77
CA ARG A 33 16.34 1.10 -26.81
C ARG A 33 14.88 0.99 -26.35
N ILE A 34 14.30 2.10 -25.91
CA ILE A 34 12.94 2.15 -25.39
C ILE A 34 12.01 2.19 -26.61
N HIS A 35 11.11 1.22 -26.70
CA HIS A 35 10.12 1.23 -27.76
C HIS A 35 9.15 2.41 -27.57
N ARG A 36 8.66 2.99 -28.68
CA ARG A 36 7.76 4.15 -28.65
C ARG A 36 6.52 3.77 -27.81
N TRP A 37 6.13 4.62 -26.86
CA TRP A 37 4.99 4.43 -25.94
C TRP A 37 5.17 3.42 -24.78
N THR A 38 6.40 3.01 -24.44
CA THR A 38 6.67 2.21 -23.22
C THR A 38 7.10 3.12 -22.05
N ILE A 39 6.51 2.93 -20.87
CA ILE A 39 6.82 3.69 -19.65
C ILE A 39 7.82 2.89 -18.80
N LEU A 40 8.90 3.55 -18.37
CA LEU A 40 9.85 2.99 -17.43
C LEU A 40 9.26 2.88 -16.02
N HIS A 41 9.49 1.75 -15.35
CA HIS A 41 9.02 1.49 -13.99
C HIS A 41 9.65 2.39 -12.91
N TYR A 42 10.77 3.04 -13.24
CA TYR A 42 11.47 4.02 -12.38
C TYR A 42 11.26 5.47 -12.85
N SER A 43 10.40 5.70 -13.84
CA SER A 43 10.09 7.06 -14.31
C SER A 43 9.42 7.89 -13.21
N PRO A 44 9.76 9.18 -13.06
CA PRO A 44 9.10 10.06 -12.09
C PRO A 44 7.59 10.16 -12.33
N PHE A 45 7.16 10.12 -13.60
CA PHE A 45 5.74 10.08 -13.97
C PHE A 45 5.05 8.83 -13.38
N LYS A 46 5.69 7.65 -13.50
CA LYS A 46 5.14 6.41 -12.96
C LYS A 46 5.06 6.43 -11.44
N ALA A 47 6.06 7.02 -10.78
CA ALA A 47 6.04 7.21 -9.33
C ALA A 47 4.86 8.08 -8.88
N VAL A 48 4.64 9.24 -9.53
CA VAL A 48 3.49 10.12 -9.23
C VAL A 48 2.16 9.42 -9.50
N TRP A 49 2.06 8.69 -10.62
CA TRP A 49 0.88 7.88 -10.93
C TRP A 49 0.62 6.83 -9.86
N ASP A 50 1.67 6.15 -9.39
CA ASP A 50 1.54 5.13 -8.35
C ASP A 50 1.04 5.68 -7.01
N TRP A 51 1.44 6.90 -6.64
CA TRP A 51 0.91 7.63 -5.49
C TRP A 51 -0.55 8.03 -5.68
N LEU A 52 -0.92 8.50 -6.86
CA LEU A 52 -2.31 8.82 -7.20
C LEU A 52 -3.20 7.57 -7.06
N ILE A 53 -2.78 6.44 -7.64
CA ILE A 53 -3.52 5.17 -7.54
C ILE A 53 -3.58 4.71 -6.08
N LEU A 54 -2.50 4.84 -5.31
CA LEU A 54 -2.51 4.50 -3.89
C LEU A 54 -3.58 5.30 -3.12
N LEU A 55 -3.67 6.62 -3.37
CA LEU A 55 -4.69 7.48 -2.78
C LEU A 55 -6.11 7.02 -3.16
N LEU A 56 -6.34 6.70 -4.44
CA LEU A 56 -7.62 6.17 -4.92
C LEU A 56 -7.98 4.83 -4.26
N VAL A 57 -7.00 3.94 -4.08
CA VAL A 57 -7.24 2.67 -3.39
C VAL A 57 -7.64 2.91 -1.93
N ILE A 58 -6.95 3.80 -1.21
CA ILE A 58 -7.32 4.17 0.18
C ILE A 58 -8.73 4.74 0.22
N TYR A 59 -9.08 5.64 -0.69
CA TYR A 59 -10.44 6.18 -0.82
C TYR A 59 -11.46 5.06 -0.95
N THR A 60 -11.27 4.13 -1.90
CA THR A 60 -12.21 3.01 -2.11
C THR A 60 -12.29 2.08 -0.90
N ALA A 61 -11.17 1.86 -0.20
CA ALA A 61 -11.12 0.98 0.97
C ALA A 61 -11.87 1.56 2.18
N VAL A 62 -11.98 2.88 2.27
CA VAL A 62 -12.79 3.57 3.30
C VAL A 62 -14.24 3.70 2.85
N PHE A 63 -14.48 4.16 1.62
CA PHE A 63 -15.82 4.49 1.14
C PHE A 63 -16.69 3.25 0.83
N THR A 64 -16.10 2.15 0.34
CA THR A 64 -16.88 0.95 -0.02
C THR A 64 -17.58 0.31 1.18
N PRO A 65 -16.91 0.03 2.32
CA PRO A 65 -17.60 -0.50 3.49
C PRO A 65 -18.56 0.50 4.14
N TYR A 66 -18.21 1.80 4.08
CA TYR A 66 -19.07 2.87 4.58
C TYR A 66 -20.39 2.95 3.82
N SER A 67 -20.34 3.01 2.49
CA SER A 67 -21.55 3.00 1.65
C SER A 67 -22.34 1.71 1.81
N ALA A 68 -21.67 0.55 1.89
CA ALA A 68 -22.33 -0.72 2.08
C ALA A 68 -23.06 -0.84 3.44
N ALA A 69 -22.50 -0.28 4.52
CA ALA A 69 -23.09 -0.38 5.84
C ALA A 69 -24.12 0.74 6.10
N PHE A 70 -23.77 2.00 5.80
CA PHE A 70 -24.54 3.18 6.21
C PHE A 70 -25.46 3.75 5.13
N LEU A 71 -25.08 3.71 3.84
CA LEU A 71 -25.83 4.38 2.76
C LEU A 71 -26.80 3.45 2.01
N LEU A 72 -26.50 2.15 1.91
CA LEU A 72 -27.41 1.19 1.25
C LEU A 72 -28.82 1.15 1.87
N ASN A 73 -28.96 1.51 3.15
CA ASN A 73 -30.26 1.58 3.82
C ASN A 73 -31.01 2.88 3.51
N GLU A 74 -30.32 4.02 3.35
CA GLU A 74 -30.95 5.29 2.93
C GLU A 74 -31.39 5.25 1.45
N ASP A 75 -30.61 4.62 0.56
CA ASP A 75 -30.97 4.49 -0.86
C ASP A 75 -32.24 3.64 -1.10
N GLN A 76 -32.57 2.74 -0.17
CA GLN A 76 -33.85 2.02 -0.18
C GLN A 76 -35.00 2.89 0.34
N GLU A 77 -34.72 3.86 1.21
CA GLU A 77 -35.70 4.72 1.87
C GLU A 77 -36.04 5.98 1.05
N GLU A 78 -35.09 6.56 0.31
CA GLU A 78 -35.33 7.74 -0.55
C GLU A 78 -36.02 7.43 -1.89
N LYS A 79 -36.10 6.16 -2.30
CA LYS A 79 -36.79 5.74 -3.54
C LYS A 79 -38.29 6.04 -3.58
N GLN A 80 -38.89 6.51 -2.47
CA GLN A 80 -40.31 6.86 -2.40
C GLN A 80 -40.62 8.35 -2.65
N THR A 81 -39.60 9.22 -2.80
CA THR A 81 -39.82 10.65 -3.09
C THR A 81 -39.15 11.08 -4.40
N ASP A 82 -39.96 11.70 -5.25
CA ASP A 82 -39.71 11.94 -6.67
C ASP A 82 -38.38 12.65 -7.02
N CYS A 83 -37.70 12.08 -8.02
CA CYS A 83 -36.73 12.72 -8.92
C CYS A 83 -35.47 13.42 -8.32
N SER A 84 -34.34 12.70 -8.28
CA SER A 84 -33.00 13.31 -8.41
C SER A 84 -31.96 12.36 -9.05
N TYR A 85 -32.38 11.60 -10.05
CA TYR A 85 -31.58 10.50 -10.63
C TYR A 85 -30.35 10.94 -11.48
N THR A 86 -30.06 12.24 -11.59
CA THR A 86 -28.87 12.76 -12.31
C THR A 86 -27.92 13.59 -11.45
N CYS A 87 -28.19 13.77 -10.16
CA CYS A 87 -27.51 14.77 -9.33
C CYS A 87 -26.98 14.24 -7.99
N ASP A 88 -26.62 12.96 -7.89
CA ASP A 88 -25.83 12.51 -6.74
C ASP A 88 -24.32 12.63 -7.07
N PRO A 89 -23.61 13.64 -6.54
CA PRO A 89 -22.18 13.82 -6.81
C PRO A 89 -21.33 12.60 -6.42
N LEU A 90 -21.82 11.75 -5.51
CA LEU A 90 -21.11 10.54 -5.08
C LEU A 90 -20.98 9.51 -6.21
N TYR A 91 -22.03 9.30 -7.01
CA TYR A 91 -21.98 8.36 -8.14
C TYR A 91 -21.00 8.82 -9.23
N ILE A 92 -20.93 10.12 -9.48
CA ILE A 92 -19.99 10.72 -10.45
C ILE A 92 -18.55 10.48 -9.99
N ILE A 93 -18.28 10.67 -8.70
CA ILE A 93 -16.95 10.43 -8.12
C ILE A 93 -16.58 8.95 -8.27
N ASP A 94 -17.47 8.03 -7.91
CA ASP A 94 -17.23 6.59 -8.06
C ASP A 94 -16.94 6.18 -9.51
N LEU A 95 -17.68 6.74 -10.47
CA LEU A 95 -17.45 6.51 -11.90
C LEU A 95 -16.07 7.01 -12.34
N ILE A 96 -15.67 8.22 -11.91
CA ILE A 96 -14.33 8.77 -12.22
C ILE A 96 -13.25 7.87 -11.64
N VAL A 97 -13.41 7.41 -10.41
CA VAL A 97 -12.47 6.51 -9.73
C VAL A 97 -12.32 5.20 -10.50
N ASP A 98 -13.43 4.61 -10.94
CA ASP A 98 -13.41 3.37 -11.74
C ASP A 98 -12.74 3.56 -13.10
N ILE A 99 -12.99 4.68 -13.80
CA ILE A 99 -12.30 5.03 -15.05
C ILE A 99 -10.78 5.16 -14.81
N MET A 100 -10.35 5.80 -13.73
CA MET A 100 -8.93 5.93 -13.39
C MET A 100 -8.26 4.56 -13.16
N PHE A 101 -8.97 3.59 -12.58
CA PHE A 101 -8.47 2.22 -12.43
C PHE A 101 -8.37 1.47 -13.76
N ILE A 102 -9.26 1.73 -14.71
CA ILE A 102 -9.15 1.19 -16.08
C ILE A 102 -7.93 1.79 -16.79
N ILE A 103 -7.69 3.09 -16.64
CA ILE A 103 -6.48 3.75 -17.17
C ILE A 103 -5.21 3.15 -16.55
N ASP A 104 -5.22 2.84 -15.25
CA ASP A 104 -4.10 2.16 -14.58
C ASP A 104 -3.77 0.80 -15.22
N ILE A 105 -4.79 0.00 -15.57
CA ILE A 105 -4.59 -1.27 -16.28
C ILE A 105 -3.87 -1.03 -17.61
N VAL A 106 -4.32 -0.05 -18.40
CA VAL A 106 -3.70 0.29 -19.69
C VAL A 106 -2.24 0.75 -19.51
N ILE A 107 -1.95 1.54 -18.48
CA ILE A 107 -0.59 1.98 -18.14
C ILE A 107 0.28 0.79 -17.71
N ASN A 108 -0.26 -0.16 -16.93
CA ASN A 108 0.46 -1.36 -16.51
C ASN A 108 0.82 -2.25 -17.70
N PHE A 109 -0.04 -2.36 -18.72
CA PHE A 109 0.29 -3.04 -19.98
C PHE A 109 1.45 -2.41 -20.76
N ARG A 110 1.78 -1.15 -20.50
CA ARG A 110 2.86 -0.39 -21.15
C ARG A 110 4.05 -0.14 -20.24
N THR A 111 4.01 -0.61 -18.99
CA THR A 111 5.09 -0.41 -18.03
C THR A 111 6.12 -1.56 -18.13
N THR A 112 7.41 -1.22 -18.19
CA THR A 112 8.50 -2.21 -18.17
C THR A 112 8.50 -3.05 -16.88
N TYR A 113 8.92 -4.31 -16.94
CA TYR A 113 9.17 -5.11 -15.74
C TYR A 113 10.62 -5.61 -15.71
N VAL A 114 11.09 -5.98 -14.52
CA VAL A 114 12.42 -6.57 -14.30
C VAL A 114 12.25 -8.09 -14.27
N ASN A 115 13.00 -8.79 -15.11
CA ASN A 115 12.98 -10.26 -15.14
C ASN A 115 13.84 -10.86 -14.02
N MET A 116 13.77 -12.18 -13.80
CA MET A 116 14.59 -12.88 -12.79
C MET A 116 16.11 -12.73 -12.98
N ASN A 117 16.55 -12.33 -14.18
CA ASN A 117 17.96 -12.06 -14.50
C ASN A 117 18.35 -10.58 -14.27
N ASP A 118 17.52 -9.80 -13.56
CA ASP A 118 17.67 -8.35 -13.34
C ASP A 118 17.71 -7.48 -14.62
N GLU A 119 17.32 -8.06 -15.75
CA GLU A 119 17.22 -7.34 -17.03
C GLU A 119 15.86 -6.62 -17.16
N VAL A 120 15.90 -5.36 -17.61
CA VAL A 120 14.71 -4.56 -17.88
C VAL A 120 14.12 -4.93 -19.23
N VAL A 121 12.96 -5.59 -19.23
CA VAL A 121 12.26 -5.97 -20.46
C VAL A 121 11.33 -4.85 -20.92
N SER A 122 11.59 -4.29 -22.11
CA SER A 122 10.85 -3.16 -22.68
C SER A 122 9.89 -3.53 -23.83
N HIS A 123 9.94 -4.77 -24.33
CA HIS A 123 9.11 -5.21 -25.45
C HIS A 123 7.63 -5.36 -25.04
N PRO A 124 6.67 -4.66 -25.69
CA PRO A 124 5.27 -4.61 -25.28
C PRO A 124 4.57 -5.97 -25.32
N GLY A 125 4.90 -6.83 -26.29
CA GLY A 125 4.35 -8.18 -26.35
C GLY A 125 4.75 -9.06 -25.16
N LYS A 126 6.02 -8.97 -24.73
CA LYS A 126 6.53 -9.71 -23.56
C LYS A 126 5.90 -9.18 -22.27
N ILE A 127 5.77 -7.86 -22.14
CA ILE A 127 5.09 -7.20 -21.01
C ILE A 127 3.64 -7.67 -20.92
N ALA A 128 2.91 -7.66 -22.03
CA ALA A 128 1.51 -8.07 -22.06
C ALA A 128 1.31 -9.54 -21.65
N ILE A 129 2.11 -10.47 -22.19
CA ILE A 129 2.02 -11.90 -21.83
C ILE A 129 2.31 -12.11 -20.34
N HIS A 130 3.35 -11.46 -19.82
CA HIS A 130 3.69 -11.54 -18.41
C HIS A 130 2.56 -11.01 -17.51
N TYR A 131 1.98 -9.86 -17.87
CA TYR A 131 0.89 -9.25 -17.12
C TYR A 131 -0.41 -10.07 -17.20
N PHE A 132 -0.75 -10.63 -18.36
CA PHE A 132 -1.91 -11.51 -18.55
C PHE A 132 -1.81 -12.80 -17.72
N LYS A 133 -0.62 -13.41 -17.65
CA LYS A 133 -0.40 -14.66 -16.91
C LYS A 133 -0.43 -14.46 -15.39
N GLY A 134 -0.10 -13.26 -14.92
CA GLY A 134 -0.06 -12.93 -13.51
C GLY A 134 -1.33 -12.23 -13.04
N TRP A 135 -1.32 -10.90 -13.16
CA TRP A 135 -2.16 -10.03 -12.34
C TRP A 135 -3.38 -9.44 -13.05
N PHE A 136 -3.42 -9.55 -14.38
CA PHE A 136 -4.49 -8.96 -15.19
C PHE A 136 -5.89 -9.38 -14.73
N LEU A 137 -6.11 -10.66 -14.40
CA LEU A 137 -7.43 -11.15 -13.99
C LEU A 137 -7.93 -10.46 -12.71
N ILE A 138 -7.06 -10.29 -11.71
CA ILE A 138 -7.38 -9.61 -10.45
C ILE A 138 -7.66 -8.13 -10.73
N ASP A 139 -6.80 -7.49 -11.53
CA ASP A 139 -6.91 -6.08 -11.84
C ASP A 139 -8.17 -5.77 -12.67
N MET A 140 -8.56 -6.68 -13.58
CA MET A 140 -9.77 -6.61 -14.40
C MET A 140 -11.03 -6.76 -13.54
N VAL A 141 -11.12 -7.80 -12.69
CA VAL A 141 -12.29 -8.01 -11.82
C VAL A 141 -12.49 -6.82 -10.87
N ALA A 142 -11.40 -6.27 -10.34
CA ALA A 142 -11.43 -5.11 -9.45
C ALA A 142 -11.85 -3.79 -10.12
N ALA A 143 -11.77 -3.70 -11.45
CA ALA A 143 -12.08 -2.50 -12.22
C ALA A 143 -13.50 -2.49 -12.82
N ILE A 144 -14.28 -3.55 -12.63
CA ILE A 144 -15.65 -3.63 -13.14
C ILE A 144 -16.56 -2.68 -12.33
N PRO A 145 -17.23 -1.70 -12.96
CA PRO A 145 -18.20 -0.84 -12.30
C PRO A 145 -19.53 -1.61 -12.13
N PHE A 146 -19.59 -2.47 -11.11
CA PHE A 146 -20.75 -3.34 -10.87
C PHE A 146 -22.05 -2.54 -10.71
N ASP A 147 -22.00 -1.28 -10.29
CA ASP A 147 -23.17 -0.43 -10.07
C ASP A 147 -23.96 -0.14 -11.36
N LEU A 148 -23.27 -0.05 -12.50
CA LEU A 148 -23.92 0.12 -13.80
C LEU A 148 -24.71 -1.13 -14.24
N LEU A 149 -24.27 -2.32 -13.82
CA LEU A 149 -24.95 -3.58 -14.12
C LEU A 149 -26.26 -3.70 -13.32
N ILE A 150 -26.31 -3.13 -12.11
CA ILE A 150 -27.49 -3.13 -11.23
C ILE A 150 -28.64 -2.35 -11.87
N PHE A 151 -28.35 -1.14 -12.37
CA PHE A 151 -29.35 -0.26 -12.98
C PHE A 151 -30.06 -0.91 -14.18
N ARG A 152 -29.36 -1.81 -14.88
CA ARG A 152 -29.90 -2.52 -16.04
C ARG A 152 -30.72 -3.75 -15.69
N SER A 153 -30.53 -4.35 -14.51
CA SER A 153 -31.11 -5.67 -14.18
C SER A 153 -32.45 -5.62 -13.44
N GLY A 154 -32.82 -4.51 -12.80
CA GLY A 154 -34.19 -4.24 -12.32
C GLY A 154 -34.87 -5.27 -11.41
N SER A 155 -34.18 -6.28 -10.88
CA SER A 155 -34.78 -7.39 -10.13
C SER A 155 -34.39 -7.36 -8.65
N ASP A 156 -35.40 -7.33 -7.78
CA ASP A 156 -35.25 -7.18 -6.31
C ASP A 156 -34.48 -8.34 -5.65
N GLU A 157 -34.54 -9.55 -6.20
CA GLU A 157 -33.85 -10.73 -5.66
C GLU A 157 -32.32 -10.68 -5.84
N THR A 158 -31.80 -9.83 -6.72
CA THR A 158 -30.34 -9.74 -6.98
C THR A 158 -29.60 -8.80 -6.03
N THR A 159 -30.32 -8.00 -5.23
CA THR A 159 -29.77 -6.91 -4.40
C THR A 159 -28.73 -7.36 -3.36
N THR A 160 -28.88 -8.55 -2.78
CA THR A 160 -27.93 -9.11 -1.80
C THR A 160 -26.64 -9.64 -2.43
N LEU A 161 -26.75 -10.39 -3.53
CA LEU A 161 -25.60 -10.83 -4.35
C LEU A 161 -24.83 -9.63 -4.92
N ILE A 162 -25.55 -8.57 -5.27
CA ILE A 162 -25.00 -7.31 -5.77
C ILE A 162 -24.23 -6.55 -4.67
N GLY A 163 -24.73 -6.52 -3.43
CA GLY A 163 -23.99 -5.98 -2.28
C GLY A 163 -22.66 -6.70 -2.04
N LEU A 164 -22.64 -8.02 -2.22
CA LEU A 164 -21.42 -8.83 -2.15
C LEU A 164 -20.46 -8.52 -3.30
N LEU A 165 -20.96 -8.28 -4.52
CA LEU A 165 -20.12 -7.88 -5.66
C LEU A 165 -19.47 -6.50 -5.48
N LYS A 166 -20.10 -5.57 -4.75
CA LYS A 166 -19.44 -4.30 -4.37
C LYS A 166 -18.16 -4.54 -3.54
N THR A 167 -18.10 -5.61 -2.76
CA THR A 167 -16.90 -5.96 -1.98
C THR A 167 -15.72 -6.38 -2.86
N ALA A 168 -15.95 -6.75 -4.13
CA ALA A 168 -14.87 -7.01 -5.08
C ALA A 168 -13.98 -5.78 -5.32
N ARG A 169 -14.48 -4.56 -5.05
CA ARG A 169 -13.65 -3.33 -5.07
C ARG A 169 -12.52 -3.38 -4.03
N LEU A 170 -12.67 -4.13 -2.93
CA LEU A 170 -11.61 -4.29 -1.93
C LEU A 170 -10.41 -5.09 -2.46
N LEU A 171 -10.57 -5.87 -3.54
CA LEU A 171 -9.44 -6.53 -4.22
C LEU A 171 -8.38 -5.54 -4.72
N ARG A 172 -8.75 -4.26 -4.89
CA ARG A 172 -7.80 -3.17 -5.20
C ARG A 172 -6.69 -3.04 -4.15
N LEU A 173 -6.91 -3.47 -2.90
CA LEU A 173 -5.88 -3.46 -1.85
C LEU A 173 -4.73 -4.43 -2.10
N VAL A 174 -4.96 -5.50 -2.88
CA VAL A 174 -3.89 -6.40 -3.33
C VAL A 174 -2.82 -5.61 -4.10
N ARG A 175 -3.20 -4.52 -4.78
CA ARG A 175 -2.26 -3.64 -5.47
C ARG A 175 -1.31 -2.91 -4.52
N VAL A 176 -1.75 -2.58 -3.32
CA VAL A 176 -0.93 -1.93 -2.28
C VAL A 176 0.11 -2.91 -1.74
N ALA A 177 -0.30 -4.16 -1.49
CA ALA A 177 0.61 -5.22 -1.05
C ALA A 177 1.76 -5.43 -2.05
N ARG A 178 1.50 -5.39 -3.36
CA ARG A 178 2.54 -5.49 -4.41
C ARG A 178 3.57 -4.36 -4.38
N LYS A 179 3.16 -3.17 -3.95
CA LYS A 179 4.03 -1.99 -3.90
C LYS A 179 4.75 -1.87 -2.57
N LEU A 180 4.30 -2.60 -1.55
CA LEU A 180 4.84 -2.55 -0.19
C LEU A 180 6.32 -2.93 -0.15
N ASP A 181 6.76 -3.88 -0.98
CA ASP A 181 8.17 -4.31 -1.04
C ASP A 181 9.12 -3.14 -1.30
N ARG A 182 8.76 -2.23 -2.22
CA ARG A 182 9.56 -1.03 -2.53
C ARG A 182 9.52 0.00 -1.40
N TYR A 183 8.39 0.13 -0.69
CA TYR A 183 8.27 1.06 0.43
C TYR A 183 8.90 0.52 1.73
N SER A 184 9.12 -0.80 1.82
CA SER A 184 9.69 -1.47 2.99
C SER A 184 11.14 -1.06 3.28
N GLU A 185 11.85 -0.52 2.29
CA GLU A 185 13.21 0.00 2.41
C GLU A 185 13.27 1.23 3.32
N TYR A 186 12.19 2.03 3.38
CA TYR A 186 12.10 3.23 4.20
C TYR A 186 11.38 2.92 5.51
N GLY A 187 12.13 2.73 6.61
CA GLY A 187 11.58 2.36 7.92
C GLY A 187 10.47 3.28 8.45
N ALA A 188 10.53 4.58 8.15
CA ALA A 188 9.46 5.53 8.50
C ALA A 188 8.19 5.34 7.65
N ALA A 189 8.32 4.97 6.37
CA ALA A 189 7.19 4.66 5.50
C ALA A 189 6.47 3.40 5.98
N VAL A 190 7.20 2.39 6.45
CA VAL A 190 6.61 1.17 7.04
C VAL A 190 5.75 1.50 8.25
N LEU A 191 6.21 2.37 9.15
CA LEU A 191 5.43 2.79 10.32
C LEU A 191 4.16 3.55 9.92
N PHE A 192 4.28 4.48 8.97
CA PHE A 192 3.14 5.23 8.47
C PHE A 192 2.10 4.30 7.82
N LEU A 193 2.55 3.37 6.96
CA LEU A 193 1.69 2.37 6.34
C LEU A 193 1.01 1.47 7.38
N LEU A 194 1.76 1.03 8.40
CA LEU A 194 1.21 0.25 9.50
C LEU A 194 0.10 1.03 10.25
N MET A 195 0.32 2.31 10.54
CA MET A 195 -0.68 3.15 11.20
C MET A 195 -1.92 3.37 10.32
N CYS A 196 -1.75 3.54 9.01
CA CYS A 196 -2.86 3.58 8.06
C CYS A 196 -3.64 2.26 8.03
N THR A 197 -2.96 1.11 8.03
CA THR A 197 -3.65 -0.20 8.08
C THR A 197 -4.41 -0.40 9.38
N PHE A 198 -3.87 0.07 10.51
CA PHE A 198 -4.57 0.06 11.79
C PHE A 198 -5.87 0.86 11.75
N ALA A 199 -5.81 2.11 11.26
CA ALA A 199 -7.00 2.95 11.12
C ALA A 199 -8.03 2.35 10.14
N LEU A 200 -7.58 1.72 9.05
CA LEU A 200 -8.47 1.09 8.08
C LEU A 200 -9.20 -0.12 8.67
N ILE A 201 -8.50 -0.97 9.42
CA ILE A 201 -9.12 -2.12 10.11
C ILE A 201 -10.11 -1.64 11.18
N ALA A 202 -9.77 -0.61 11.94
CA ALA A 202 -10.71 0.01 12.89
C ALA A 202 -12.00 0.48 12.20
N HIS A 203 -11.87 1.18 11.05
CA HIS A 203 -13.00 1.60 10.25
C HIS A 203 -13.86 0.44 9.73
N TRP A 204 -13.23 -0.64 9.25
CA TRP A 204 -13.97 -1.82 8.78
C TRP A 204 -14.74 -2.50 9.90
N LEU A 205 -14.10 -2.69 11.05
CA LEU A 205 -14.75 -3.24 12.23
C LEU A 205 -15.89 -2.32 12.70
N ALA A 206 -15.76 -0.99 12.56
CA ALA A 206 -16.84 -0.05 12.91
C ALA A 206 -18.04 -0.18 11.96
N CYS A 207 -17.79 -0.35 10.66
CA CYS A 207 -18.85 -0.61 9.69
C CYS A 207 -19.57 -1.93 10.00
N ILE A 208 -18.84 -2.99 10.36
CA ILE A 208 -19.42 -4.28 10.76
C ILE A 208 -20.19 -4.15 12.07
N TRP A 209 -19.66 -3.42 13.06
CA TRP A 209 -20.34 -3.15 14.33
C TRP A 209 -21.69 -2.47 14.13
N TYR A 210 -21.73 -1.48 13.21
CA TYR A 210 -22.98 -0.86 12.81
C TYR A 210 -23.92 -1.81 12.09
N ALA A 211 -23.42 -2.59 11.12
CA ALA A 211 -24.23 -3.57 10.41
C ALA A 211 -24.89 -4.59 11.37
N ILE A 212 -24.16 -5.07 12.38
CA ILE A 212 -24.70 -5.98 13.41
C ILE A 212 -25.83 -5.30 14.18
N GLY A 213 -25.61 -4.09 14.69
CA GLY A 213 -26.63 -3.36 15.44
C GLY A 213 -27.87 -3.05 14.61
N ASN A 214 -27.69 -2.70 13.33
CA ASN A 214 -28.79 -2.39 12.42
C ASN A 214 -29.61 -3.65 12.05
N VAL A 215 -28.94 -4.77 11.78
CA VAL A 215 -29.60 -6.05 11.43
C VAL A 215 -30.32 -6.65 12.63
N GLU A 216 -29.76 -6.56 13.84
CA GLU A 216 -30.34 -7.19 15.03
C GLU A 216 -31.56 -6.41 15.56
N ARG A 217 -31.56 -5.07 15.42
CA ARG A 217 -32.55 -4.16 16.00
C ARG A 217 -34.02 -4.47 15.63
N PRO A 218 -34.41 -4.80 14.38
CA PRO A 218 -35.79 -5.14 14.02
C PRO A 218 -36.30 -6.42 14.69
N TYR A 219 -35.43 -7.42 14.88
CA TYR A 219 -35.81 -8.74 15.41
C TYR A 219 -35.87 -8.78 16.95
N MET A 220 -35.34 -7.77 17.63
CA MET A 220 -35.31 -7.73 19.09
C MET A 220 -36.62 -7.21 19.70
N LYS A 221 -37.17 -8.02 20.62
CA LYS A 221 -38.34 -7.70 21.44
C LYS A 221 -38.04 -6.61 22.49
N HIS A 222 -36.84 -6.61 23.06
CA HIS A 222 -36.36 -5.58 23.98
C HIS A 222 -35.25 -4.77 23.31
N LYS A 223 -35.40 -3.45 23.29
CA LYS A 223 -34.46 -2.50 22.66
C LYS A 223 -33.25 -2.25 23.55
N ILE A 224 -32.42 -3.29 23.72
CA ILE A 224 -31.22 -3.27 24.55
C ILE A 224 -29.92 -3.13 23.74
N GLY A 225 -30.01 -3.09 22.41
CA GLY A 225 -28.83 -3.02 21.54
C GLY A 225 -28.05 -1.73 21.75
N TRP A 226 -26.77 -1.73 21.37
CA TRP A 226 -25.90 -0.56 21.54
C TRP A 226 -26.48 0.69 20.84
N LEU A 227 -27.17 0.48 19.71
CA LEU A 227 -27.76 1.53 18.89
C LEU A 227 -28.99 2.17 19.56
N ASP A 228 -29.78 1.39 20.29
CA ASP A 228 -30.91 1.89 21.07
C ASP A 228 -30.41 2.65 22.31
N ASN A 229 -29.40 2.12 23.01
CA ASN A 229 -28.75 2.82 24.13
C ASN A 229 -28.13 4.17 23.68
N LEU A 230 -27.50 4.21 22.50
CA LEU A 230 -27.02 5.46 21.91
C LEU A 230 -28.17 6.47 21.70
N SER A 231 -29.31 6.00 21.21
CA SER A 231 -30.48 6.84 20.96
C SER A 231 -31.03 7.46 22.24
N ASP A 232 -31.02 6.70 23.34
CA ASP A 232 -31.44 7.16 24.66
C ASP A 232 -30.44 8.18 25.23
N GLN A 233 -29.13 7.93 25.11
CA GLN A 233 -28.09 8.84 25.59
C GLN A 233 -28.09 10.19 24.87
N ILE A 234 -28.37 10.21 23.56
CA ILE A 234 -28.42 11.44 22.76
C ILE A 234 -29.79 12.13 22.88
N GLY A 235 -30.80 11.47 23.44
CA GLY A 235 -32.17 11.98 23.53
C GLY A 235 -32.89 12.02 22.17
N LYS A 236 -32.47 11.18 21.22
CA LYS A 236 -33.11 11.01 19.91
C LYS A 236 -33.68 9.59 19.81
N PRO A 237 -34.75 9.27 20.53
CA PRO A 237 -35.32 7.93 20.53
C PRO A 237 -35.88 7.59 19.15
N TYR A 238 -35.86 6.31 18.82
CA TYR A 238 -36.50 5.82 17.62
C TYR A 238 -38.02 5.75 17.78
N ASN A 239 -38.73 6.20 16.76
CA ASN A 239 -40.17 6.20 16.66
C ASN A 239 -40.61 5.30 15.50
N SER A 240 -41.51 4.35 15.76
CA SER A 240 -42.03 3.44 14.73
C SER A 240 -42.84 4.13 13.63
N SER A 241 -43.32 5.36 13.88
CA SER A 241 -44.14 6.14 12.94
C SER A 241 -43.32 7.09 12.05
N ASP A 242 -42.06 7.34 12.39
CA ASP A 242 -41.16 8.20 11.62
C ASP A 242 -39.89 7.42 11.32
N LEU A 243 -39.70 7.04 10.06
CA LEU A 243 -38.55 6.24 9.64
C LEU A 243 -37.23 7.02 9.76
N SER A 244 -37.29 8.36 9.71
CA SER A 244 -36.14 9.25 9.90
C SER A 244 -35.76 9.47 11.38
N SER A 245 -36.55 8.90 12.29
CA SER A 245 -36.30 9.02 13.72
C SER A 245 -35.05 8.25 14.16
N GLY A 246 -34.38 8.78 15.19
CA GLY A 246 -33.18 8.21 15.77
C GLY A 246 -31.93 9.08 15.61
N PRO A 247 -30.77 8.56 16.01
CA PRO A 247 -29.49 9.23 15.83
C PRO A 247 -29.14 9.42 14.35
N SER A 248 -28.46 10.54 14.04
CA SER A 248 -27.99 10.80 12.68
C SER A 248 -26.93 9.78 12.25
N ILE A 249 -26.69 9.62 10.94
CA ILE A 249 -25.59 8.76 10.44
C ILE A 249 -24.25 9.17 11.03
N LYS A 250 -24.01 10.47 11.15
CA LYS A 250 -22.79 11.00 11.76
C LYS A 250 -22.65 10.52 13.21
N ASP A 251 -23.73 10.59 13.99
CA ASP A 251 -23.73 10.14 15.39
C ASP A 251 -23.44 8.62 15.47
N LYS A 252 -24.10 7.82 14.62
CA LYS A 252 -23.92 6.37 14.52
C LYS A 252 -22.49 5.99 14.13
N TYR A 253 -21.96 6.63 13.09
CA TYR A 253 -20.62 6.37 12.55
C TYR A 253 -19.51 6.76 13.53
N VAL A 254 -19.57 7.97 14.10
CA VAL A 254 -18.58 8.43 15.09
C VAL A 254 -18.59 7.55 16.33
N THR A 255 -19.77 7.13 16.80
CA THR A 255 -19.89 6.23 17.96
C THR A 255 -19.33 4.84 17.67
N ALA A 256 -19.60 4.29 16.48
CA ALA A 256 -19.07 2.99 16.07
C ALA A 256 -17.53 3.01 15.92
N LEU A 257 -16.98 4.07 15.32
CA LEU A 257 -15.54 4.28 15.26
C LEU A 257 -14.94 4.41 16.66
N TYR A 258 -15.56 5.21 17.52
CA TYR A 258 -15.09 5.41 18.89
C TYR A 258 -15.04 4.08 19.66
N PHE A 259 -16.08 3.25 19.55
CA PHE A 259 -16.11 1.92 20.16
C PHE A 259 -14.95 1.06 19.66
N THR A 260 -14.82 0.90 18.34
CA THR A 260 -13.79 0.02 17.76
C THR A 260 -12.38 0.50 18.02
N PHE A 261 -12.10 1.79 17.94
CA PHE A 261 -10.79 2.35 18.32
C PHE A 261 -10.51 2.07 19.80
N SER A 262 -11.47 2.34 20.70
CA SER A 262 -11.27 2.12 22.13
C SER A 262 -11.03 0.65 22.49
N SER A 263 -11.66 -0.28 21.76
CA SER A 263 -11.45 -1.73 21.92
C SER A 263 -10.12 -2.19 21.34
N LEU A 264 -9.74 -1.72 20.14
CA LEU A 264 -8.49 -2.08 19.49
C LEU A 264 -7.27 -1.55 20.25
N THR A 265 -7.35 -0.35 20.83
CA THR A 265 -6.29 0.21 21.67
C THR A 265 -6.31 -0.33 23.10
N SER A 266 -7.20 -1.26 23.42
CA SER A 266 -7.37 -1.85 24.76
C SER A 266 -7.66 -0.84 25.87
N VAL A 267 -8.25 0.33 25.53
CA VAL A 267 -8.61 1.37 26.50
C VAL A 267 -9.96 1.07 27.13
N GLY A 268 -10.96 0.71 26.32
CA GLY A 268 -12.22 0.16 26.78
C GLY A 268 -12.98 0.99 27.82
N PHE A 269 -13.25 2.28 27.53
CA PHE A 269 -13.94 3.19 28.47
C PHE A 269 -15.32 2.71 28.95
N GLY A 270 -16.01 1.85 28.19
CA GLY A 270 -17.26 1.18 28.60
C GLY A 270 -18.54 2.01 28.44
N ASN A 271 -18.47 3.23 27.90
CA ASN A 271 -19.64 4.06 27.58
C ASN A 271 -20.46 3.53 26.39
N VAL A 272 -19.79 2.84 25.45
CA VAL A 272 -20.45 2.03 24.42
C VAL A 272 -20.08 0.58 24.72
N SER A 273 -21.08 -0.27 24.92
CA SER A 273 -20.88 -1.66 25.34
C SER A 273 -21.78 -2.63 24.57
N PRO A 274 -21.29 -3.86 24.34
CA PRO A 274 -22.10 -4.93 23.76
C PRO A 274 -23.10 -5.47 24.79
N ASN A 275 -24.38 -5.43 24.46
CA ASN A 275 -25.46 -5.91 25.32
C ASN A 275 -25.98 -7.26 24.81
N THR A 276 -26.07 -7.44 23.49
CA THR A 276 -26.57 -8.68 22.88
C THR A 276 -25.49 -9.76 22.79
N ASN A 277 -25.91 -11.02 22.57
CA ASN A 277 -24.97 -12.12 22.40
C ASN A 277 -24.14 -11.95 21.11
N SER A 278 -24.77 -11.48 20.04
CA SER A 278 -24.14 -11.19 18.74
C SER A 278 -23.06 -10.10 18.89
N GLU A 279 -23.42 -9.00 19.56
CA GLU A 279 -22.52 -7.89 19.88
C GLU A 279 -21.34 -8.34 20.76
N LYS A 280 -21.59 -9.19 21.76
CA LYS A 280 -20.55 -9.72 22.66
C LYS A 280 -19.56 -10.63 21.93
N ILE A 281 -20.04 -11.55 21.09
CA ILE A 281 -19.18 -12.42 20.29
C ILE A 281 -18.29 -11.59 19.38
N PHE A 282 -18.87 -10.60 18.68
CA PHE A 282 -18.09 -9.69 17.85
C PHE A 282 -17.03 -8.93 18.65
N SER A 283 -17.40 -8.41 19.84
CA SER A 283 -16.47 -7.69 20.71
C SER A 283 -15.30 -8.56 21.15
N ILE A 284 -15.52 -9.84 21.46
CA ILE A 284 -14.45 -10.80 21.77
C ILE A 284 -13.48 -10.94 20.57
N CYS A 285 -14.01 -11.08 19.36
CA CYS A 285 -13.18 -11.14 18.15
C CYS A 285 -12.36 -9.86 17.94
N VAL A 286 -12.97 -8.69 18.12
CA VAL A 286 -12.29 -7.38 18.01
C VAL A 286 -11.18 -7.25 19.05
N MET A 287 -11.41 -7.67 20.29
CA MET A 287 -10.39 -7.63 21.35
C MET A 287 -9.18 -8.53 21.01
N LEU A 288 -9.42 -9.73 20.48
CA LEU A 288 -8.35 -10.63 20.04
C LEU A 288 -7.54 -10.02 18.89
N ILE A 289 -8.21 -9.51 17.85
CA ILE A 289 -7.56 -8.83 16.72
C ILE A 289 -6.77 -7.61 17.21
N GLY A 290 -7.37 -6.80 18.08
CA GLY A 290 -6.76 -5.62 18.68
C GLY A 290 -5.47 -5.94 19.44
N SER A 291 -5.47 -7.00 20.25
CA SER A 291 -4.28 -7.42 20.99
C SER A 291 -3.09 -7.78 20.07
N LEU A 292 -3.34 -8.50 18.98
CA LEU A 292 -2.32 -8.89 18.01
C LEU A 292 -1.80 -7.67 17.22
N MET A 293 -2.70 -6.79 16.81
CA MET A 293 -2.34 -5.57 16.08
C MET A 293 -1.54 -4.61 16.95
N TYR A 294 -1.97 -4.40 18.20
CA TYR A 294 -1.27 -3.54 19.16
C TYR A 294 0.14 -4.07 19.43
N ALA A 295 0.30 -5.39 19.65
CA ALA A 295 1.61 -6.02 19.80
C ALA A 295 2.51 -5.81 18.57
N SER A 296 1.95 -5.91 17.35
CA SER A 296 2.69 -5.65 16.10
C SER A 296 3.16 -4.19 15.99
N ILE A 297 2.30 -3.21 16.32
CA ILE A 297 2.67 -1.78 16.30
C ILE A 297 3.81 -1.52 17.28
N PHE A 298 3.68 -1.98 18.52
CA PHE A 298 4.74 -1.83 19.52
C PHE A 298 6.04 -2.53 19.12
N GLY A 299 5.96 -3.71 18.51
CA GLY A 299 7.12 -4.43 17.97
C GLY A 299 7.83 -3.64 16.88
N ASN A 300 7.09 -3.08 15.92
CA ASN A 300 7.66 -2.27 14.83
C ASN A 300 8.27 -0.96 15.33
N VAL A 301 7.58 -0.25 16.24
CA VAL A 301 8.13 0.96 16.88
C VAL A 301 9.42 0.64 17.62
N SER A 302 9.45 -0.45 18.39
CA SER A 302 10.65 -0.90 19.12
C SER A 302 11.80 -1.23 18.16
N ALA A 303 11.53 -1.92 17.06
CA ALA A 303 12.54 -2.24 16.05
C ALA A 303 13.11 -0.97 15.37
N ILE A 304 12.27 0.04 15.10
CA ILE A 304 12.72 1.32 14.55
C ILE A 304 13.59 2.06 15.56
N ILE A 305 13.16 2.15 16.82
CA ILE A 305 13.94 2.77 17.90
C ILE A 305 15.31 2.08 18.02
N GLN A 306 15.35 0.75 18.03
CA GLN A 306 16.60 -0.01 18.06
C GLN A 306 17.50 0.31 16.86
N ARG A 307 16.93 0.42 15.65
CA ARG A 307 17.69 0.80 14.44
C ARG A 307 18.23 2.24 14.53
N LEU A 308 17.43 3.19 14.99
CA LEU A 308 17.83 4.60 15.15
C LEU A 308 18.97 4.76 16.16
N TYR A 309 18.89 4.10 17.31
CA TYR A 309 19.91 4.19 18.36
C TYR A 309 21.06 3.20 18.20
N SER A 310 21.03 2.29 17.21
CA SER A 310 22.07 1.27 17.03
C SER A 310 23.48 1.85 16.85
N GLY A 311 23.61 2.97 16.12
CA GLY A 311 24.89 3.65 15.90
C GLY A 311 25.45 4.26 17.19
N THR A 312 24.63 5.02 17.91
CA THR A 312 24.99 5.64 19.19
C THR A 312 25.28 4.59 20.26
N ALA A 313 24.51 3.50 20.33
CA ALA A 313 24.73 2.39 21.24
C ALA A 313 26.07 1.67 20.96
N ARG A 314 26.41 1.46 19.68
CA ARG A 314 27.71 0.91 19.26
C ARG A 314 28.84 1.84 19.68
N TYR A 315 28.72 3.15 19.43
CA TYR A 315 29.68 4.16 19.86
C TYR A 315 29.90 4.09 21.39
N HIS A 316 28.82 4.13 22.18
CA HIS A 316 28.93 4.05 23.64
C HIS A 316 29.57 2.75 24.12
N THR A 317 29.23 1.61 23.50
CA THR A 317 29.81 0.31 23.89
C THR A 317 31.30 0.24 23.56
N GLN A 318 31.74 0.74 22.41
CA GLN A 318 33.17 0.80 22.06
C GLN A 318 33.92 1.76 22.98
N MET A 319 33.36 2.94 23.25
CA MET A 319 33.94 3.90 24.19
C MET A 319 34.10 3.33 25.60
N LEU A 320 33.12 2.54 26.08
CA LEU A 320 33.21 1.85 27.37
C LEU A 320 34.37 0.84 27.39
N ARG A 321 34.56 0.06 26.31
CA ARG A 321 35.70 -0.88 26.20
C ARG A 321 37.04 -0.15 26.23
N VAL A 322 37.15 0.99 25.55
CA VAL A 322 38.36 1.82 25.56
C VAL A 322 38.65 2.33 26.97
N LYS A 323 37.64 2.86 27.67
CA LYS A 323 37.78 3.31 29.06
C LYS A 323 38.19 2.18 30.00
N GLU A 324 37.65 0.98 29.79
CA GLU A 324 38.03 -0.20 30.57
C GLU A 324 39.47 -0.63 30.31
N PHE A 325 39.92 -0.60 29.05
CA PHE A 325 41.31 -0.87 28.68
C PHE A 325 42.29 0.12 29.33
N ILE A 326 41.97 1.41 29.31
CA ILE A 326 42.74 2.49 29.95
C ILE A 326 42.86 2.25 31.45
N ARG A 327 41.75 1.87 32.10
CA ARG A 327 41.70 1.59 33.54
C ARG A 327 42.52 0.35 33.90
N PHE A 328 42.44 -0.71 33.09
CA PHE A 328 43.15 -1.97 33.34
C PHE A 328 44.67 -1.79 33.25
N HIS A 329 45.16 -1.09 32.24
CA HIS A 329 46.59 -0.86 32.03
C HIS A 329 47.15 0.35 32.80
N GLN A 330 46.34 1.02 33.62
CA GLN A 330 46.74 2.19 34.42
C GLN A 330 47.42 3.28 33.56
N ILE A 331 46.82 3.62 32.42
CA ILE A 331 47.41 4.56 31.46
C ILE A 331 47.42 5.99 32.07
N PRO A 332 48.56 6.72 32.03
CA PRO A 332 48.65 8.07 32.58
C PRO A 332 47.73 9.06 31.86
N ASN A 333 47.18 10.01 32.62
CA ASN A 333 46.17 11.00 32.17
C ASN A 333 46.44 11.69 30.82
N PRO A 334 47.65 12.17 30.49
CA PRO A 334 47.89 12.83 29.20
C PRO A 334 47.75 11.88 28.00
N LEU A 335 48.11 10.60 28.16
CA LEU A 335 47.95 9.60 27.09
C LEU A 335 46.50 9.12 27.00
N ARG A 336 45.83 8.96 28.15
CA ARG A 336 44.40 8.66 28.23
C ARG A 336 43.56 9.68 27.44
N GLN A 337 43.79 10.97 27.67
CA GLN A 337 43.00 12.03 27.03
C GLN A 337 43.17 12.00 25.50
N ARG A 338 44.41 11.85 25.02
CA ARG A 338 44.70 11.69 23.59
C ARG A 338 44.01 10.46 22.98
N LEU A 339 43.95 9.36 23.73
CA LEU A 339 43.34 8.12 23.26
C LEU A 339 41.81 8.25 23.18
N GLU A 340 41.19 8.85 24.20
CA GLU A 340 39.75 9.14 24.20
C GLU A 340 39.38 10.10 23.07
N GLU A 341 40.14 11.19 22.87
CA GLU A 341 39.95 12.15 21.77
C GLU A 341 40.15 11.52 20.38
N TYR A 342 41.16 10.67 20.21
CA TYR A 342 41.38 9.94 18.95
C TYR A 342 40.20 9.02 18.62
N PHE A 343 39.75 8.20 19.58
CA PHE A 343 38.60 7.32 19.36
C PHE A 343 37.30 8.09 19.15
N GLN A 344 37.13 9.23 19.83
CA GLN A 344 36.00 10.13 19.57
C GLN A 344 36.03 10.66 18.15
N HIS A 345 37.19 11.16 17.71
CA HIS A 345 37.36 11.72 16.38
C HIS A 345 37.17 10.66 15.29
N ASP A 346 37.81 9.50 15.43
CA ASP A 346 37.70 8.39 14.47
C ASP A 346 36.25 7.86 14.38
N MET A 347 35.56 7.72 15.52
CA MET A 347 34.17 7.24 15.53
C MET A 347 33.14 8.30 15.09
N LEU A 348 33.45 9.60 15.19
CA LEU A 348 32.61 10.70 14.71
C LEU A 348 32.83 11.02 13.23
N GLN A 349 34.04 10.74 12.72
CA GLN A 349 34.45 11.10 11.36
C GLN A 349 34.32 9.93 10.39
N VAL A 350 34.30 8.68 10.87
CA VAL A 350 33.89 7.52 10.08
C VAL A 350 32.36 7.61 9.95
N PRO A 351 31.83 7.96 8.75
CA PRO A 351 30.42 7.76 8.46
C PRO A 351 30.15 6.30 8.79
N SER A 352 29.04 6.00 9.46
CA SER A 352 28.71 4.62 9.86
C SER A 352 29.10 3.68 8.71
N ALA A 353 29.70 2.50 8.92
CA ALA A 353 30.13 1.67 7.78
C ALA A 353 29.04 1.51 6.69
N LYS A 354 27.77 1.67 7.05
CA LYS A 354 26.62 1.89 6.17
C LYS A 354 26.71 3.10 5.22
N GLU A 355 27.06 4.29 5.71
CA GLU A 355 27.33 5.49 4.90
C GLU A 355 28.58 5.36 4.05
N LEU A 356 29.63 4.65 4.49
CA LEU A 356 30.79 4.37 3.63
C LEU A 356 30.44 3.35 2.53
N TYR A 357 29.61 2.34 2.83
CA TYR A 357 29.05 1.44 1.82
C TYR A 357 28.08 2.15 0.87
N LEU A 358 27.25 3.07 1.35
CA LEU A 358 26.34 3.88 0.52
C LEU A 358 27.10 4.93 -0.30
N ALA A 359 28.14 5.54 0.26
CA ALA A 359 29.03 6.45 -0.44
C ALA A 359 29.84 5.70 -1.49
N ASN A 360 30.38 4.51 -1.19
CA ASN A 360 31.02 3.66 -2.18
C ASN A 360 30.03 3.16 -3.24
N ALA A 361 28.78 2.84 -2.89
CA ALA A 361 27.76 2.48 -3.88
C ALA A 361 27.37 3.69 -4.76
N HIS A 362 27.34 4.89 -4.21
CA HIS A 362 27.08 6.14 -4.94
C HIS A 362 28.28 6.56 -5.80
N GLU A 363 29.51 6.35 -5.34
CA GLU A 363 30.74 6.56 -6.12
C GLU A 363 30.92 5.53 -7.23
N ILE A 364 30.54 4.26 -7.01
CA ILE A 364 30.50 3.24 -8.08
C ILE A 364 29.43 3.61 -9.13
N GLY A 365 28.31 4.21 -8.72
CA GLY A 365 27.31 4.76 -9.64
C GLY A 365 27.80 5.97 -10.43
N PHE A 366 28.62 6.84 -9.83
CA PHE A 366 29.20 8.01 -10.50
C PHE A 366 30.40 7.68 -11.39
N PHE A 367 31.24 6.68 -11.03
CA PHE A 367 32.39 6.28 -11.84
C PHE A 367 31.99 5.64 -13.18
N CYS A 368 30.81 5.02 -13.27
CA CYS A 368 30.26 4.52 -14.54
C CYS A 368 29.71 5.65 -15.45
N HIS A 369 29.48 6.86 -14.94
CA HIS A 369 28.91 7.98 -15.72
C HIS A 369 29.94 9.09 -16.06
N GLY A 370 31.19 8.97 -15.61
CA GLY A 370 32.19 10.04 -15.68
C GLY A 370 33.37 9.86 -16.64
N ILE A 371 33.49 8.75 -17.39
CA ILE A 371 34.60 8.57 -18.34
C ILE A 371 34.18 9.05 -19.73
N HIS A 372 34.25 10.36 -19.95
CA HIS A 372 34.38 10.95 -21.29
C HIS A 372 35.88 11.12 -21.58
N PRO A 373 36.46 10.45 -22.60
CA PRO A 373 37.82 10.75 -23.00
C PRO A 373 37.81 12.04 -23.84
N VAL A 374 38.53 13.04 -23.35
CA VAL A 374 39.08 14.14 -24.16
C VAL A 374 40.28 13.56 -24.93
N ALA A 375 40.20 13.51 -26.26
CA ALA A 375 41.35 13.69 -27.16
C ALA A 375 40.92 13.64 -28.64
N ASN A 376 41.28 14.73 -29.34
CA ASN A 376 41.29 15.01 -30.79
C ASN A 376 39.98 15.20 -31.54
#